data_AF-A0A7C1WJJ9-F1
#
_entry.id   AF-A0A7C1WJJ9-F1
#
_cell.length_a   1.000
_cell.length_b   1.000
_cell.length_c   1.000
_cell.angle_alpha   90.00
_cell.angle_beta   90.00
_cell.angle_gamma   90.00
#
_symmetry.space_group_name_H-M   'P 1'
#
loop_
_entity.id
_entity.type
_entity.pdbx_description
1 polymer ?
#
loop_
_entity_poly.entity_id
_entity_poly.type
_entity_poly.pdbx_seq_one_letter_code
_entity_poly.pdbx_strand_id
1 'polypeptide(L)' 'MKITEVRIKLLEGQPDKLRGFASITVDDCLVIRDLKIIEGTSGLFIAMPSRKLCDRCPSCGCKNHLRAR' A
#
# COMPACT_ATOMS: atom_id res chain seq x y z
N MET A 1 2.90 10.07 -18.38
CA MET A 1 2.15 9.24 -17.42
C MET A 1 0.74 9.74 -17.26
N LYS A 2 -0.21 8.95 -17.74
CA LYS A 2 -1.64 9.06 -17.49
C LYS A 2 -2.11 7.81 -16.76
N ILE A 3 -3.06 7.96 -15.85
CA ILE A 3 -3.76 6.82 -15.27
C ILE A 3 -4.86 6.43 -16.26
N THR A 4 -4.76 5.25 -16.85
CA THR A 4 -5.66 4.80 -17.91
C THR A 4 -6.76 3.89 -17.38
N GLU A 5 -6.55 3.25 -16.22
CA GLU A 5 -7.56 2.43 -15.56
C GLU A 5 -7.47 2.58 -14.03
N VAL A 6 -8.62 2.52 -13.35
CA VAL A 6 -8.71 2.50 -11.89
C VAL A 6 -9.71 1.44 -11.46
N ARG A 7 -9.28 0.52 -10.59
CA ARG A 7 -10.14 -0.49 -9.94
C ARG A 7 -10.14 -0.25 -8.44
N ILE A 8 -11.31 -0.15 -7.83
CA ILE A 8 -11.47 0.16 -6.40
C ILE A 8 -12.20 -0.99 -5.71
N LYS A 9 -11.70 -1.39 -4.55
CA LYS A 9 -12.36 -2.28 -3.60
C LYS A 9 -12.53 -1.53 -2.29
N LEU A 10 -13.75 -1.08 -2.02
CA LEU A 10 -14.11 -0.43 -0.77
C LEU A 10 -14.21 -1.46 0.36
N LEU A 11 -13.92 -1.00 1.58
CA LEU A 11 -14.06 -1.76 2.81
C LEU A 11 -15.13 -1.07 3.66
N GLU A 12 -16.23 -1.78 3.93
CA GLU A 12 -17.31 -1.27 4.77
C GLU A 12 -17.08 -1.65 6.24
N GLY A 13 -17.49 -0.78 7.17
CA GLY A 13 -17.57 -1.11 8.61
C GLY A 13 -16.25 -1.18 9.39
N GLN A 14 -15.13 -0.71 8.84
CA GLN A 14 -13.86 -0.63 9.57
C GLN A 14 -13.80 0.65 10.43
N PRO A 15 -13.50 0.56 11.76
CA PRO A 15 -13.28 1.74 12.60
C PRO A 15 -11.97 2.47 12.25
N ASP A 16 -11.12 1.83 11.46
CA ASP A 16 -9.81 2.31 11.08
C ASP A 16 -9.87 3.35 9.96
N LYS A 17 -8.76 4.09 9.79
CA LYS A 17 -8.63 5.11 8.74
C LYS A 17 -8.65 4.53 7.32
N LEU A 18 -8.59 3.21 7.16
CA LEU A 18 -8.57 2.55 5.85
C LEU A 18 -9.99 2.44 5.27
N ARG A 19 -10.21 3.07 4.11
CA ARG A 19 -11.50 3.04 3.40
C ARG A 19 -11.56 2.02 2.28
N GLY A 20 -10.41 1.59 1.77
CA GLY A 20 -10.38 0.62 0.69
C GLY A 20 -9.00 0.47 0.07
N PHE A 21 -8.95 -0.38 -0.95
CA PHE A 21 -7.80 -0.56 -1.81
C PHE A 21 -8.11 -0.13 -3.24
N ALA A 22 -7.12 0.42 -3.93
CA ALA A 22 -7.18 0.73 -5.35
C ALA A 22 -6.05 0.02 -6.10
N SER A 23 -6.29 -0.27 -7.36
CA SER A 23 -5.27 -0.65 -8.34
C SER A 23 -5.40 0.27 -9.53
N ILE A 24 -4.28 0.77 -10.04
CA ILE A 24 -4.24 1.68 -11.18
C ILE A 24 -3.41 1.09 -12.31
N THR A 25 -3.81 1.39 -13.54
CA THR A 25 -2.99 1.13 -14.74
C THR A 25 -2.46 2.47 -15.24
N VAL A 26 -1.15 2.52 -15.50
CA VAL A 26 -0.46 3.69 -16.04
C VAL A 26 -0.10 3.43 -17.49
N ASP A 27 -0.42 4.38 -18.36
CA ASP A 27 -0.10 4.37 -19.80
C ASP A 27 -0.42 3.01 -20.47
N ASP A 28 -1.48 2.34 -20.03
CA ASP A 28 -1.92 1.01 -20.50
C ASP A 28 -0.87 -0.11 -20.45
N CYS A 29 0.24 0.11 -19.73
CA CYS A 29 1.40 -0.79 -19.76
C CYS A 29 1.85 -1.25 -18.37
N LEU A 30 1.53 -0.52 -17.30
CA LEU A 30 1.98 -0.84 -15.95
C LEU A 30 0.84 -0.82 -14.94
N VAL A 31 0.59 -1.95 -14.29
CA VAL A 31 -0.42 -2.06 -13.23
C VAL A 31 0.24 -1.95 -11.86
N ILE A 32 -0.20 -0.99 -11.05
CA ILE A 32 0.18 -0.81 -9.65
C ILE A 32 -0.98 -1.28 -8.78
N ARG A 33 -0.72 -2.25 -7.89
CA ARG A 33 -1.70 -2.85 -6.98
C ARG A 33 -1.47 -2.39 -5.54
N ASP A 34 -2.46 -2.67 -4.69
CA ASP A 34 -2.42 -2.44 -3.24
C ASP A 34 -2.20 -0.95 -2.84
N LEU A 35 -2.70 0.00 -3.64
CA LEU A 35 -2.81 1.38 -3.19
C LEU A 35 -3.89 1.45 -2.11
N LYS A 36 -3.66 2.22 -1.05
CA LYS A 36 -4.60 2.35 0.07
C LYS A 36 -5.33 3.68 -0.01
N ILE A 37 -6.66 3.63 0.13
CA ILE A 37 -7.50 4.82 0.29
C ILE A 37 -7.65 5.05 1.80
N ILE A 38 -7.13 6.18 2.29
CA ILE A 38 -7.06 6.46 3.72
C ILE A 38 -7.79 7.77 4.02
N GLU A 39 -8.57 7.80 5.10
CA GLU A 39 -9.15 9.00 5.66
C GLU A 39 -8.19 9.64 6.68
N GLY A 40 -7.57 10.73 6.27
CA GLY A 40 -6.74 11.57 7.11
C GLY A 40 -7.56 12.66 7.81
N THR A 41 -6.89 13.44 8.65
CA THR A 41 -7.51 14.59 9.35
C THR A 41 -7.96 15.69 8.40
N SER A 42 -7.32 15.80 7.23
CA SER A 42 -7.59 16.82 6.21
C SER A 42 -8.37 16.27 5.01
N GLY A 43 -8.94 15.07 5.12
CA GLY A 43 -9.70 14.41 4.07
C GLY A 43 -9.07 13.11 3.55
N LEU A 44 -9.65 12.59 2.46
CA LEU A 44 -9.23 11.34 1.83
C LEU A 44 -7.95 11.54 1.02
N PHE A 45 -7.03 10.58 1.14
CA PHE A 45 -5.80 10.56 0.35
C PHE A 45 -5.42 9.12 -0.04
N ILE A 46 -4.53 9.01 -1.03
CA ILE A 46 -3.98 7.74 -1.48
C ILE A 46 -2.60 7.53 -0.87
N ALA A 47 -2.40 6.37 -0.22
CA ALA A 47 -1.09 5.91 0.18
C ALA A 47 -0.57 4.85 -0.79
N MET A 48 0.66 5.06 -1.26
CA MET A 48 1.33 4.14 -2.19
C MET A 48 1.61 2.78 -1.53
N PRO A 49 1.67 1.70 -2.33
CA PRO A 49 2.09 0.39 -1.83
C PRO A 49 3.49 0.53 -1.25
N SER A 50 3.63 0.18 0.02
CA SER A 50 4.88 0.24 0.75
C SER A 50 5.15 -1.11 1.40
N ARG A 51 6.40 -1.56 1.33
CA ARG A 51 6.87 -2.76 2.01
C ARG A 51 8.06 -2.40 2.88
N LYS A 52 8.06 -2.88 4.12
CA LYS A 52 9.23 -2.77 4.99
C LYS A 52 10.34 -3.64 4.41
N LEU A 53 11.55 -3.08 4.31
CA LEU A 53 12.71 -3.84 3.89
C LEU A 53 13.14 -4.78 5.03
N CYS A 54 13.33 -6.04 4.69
CA CYS A 54 13.73 -7.08 5.62
C CYS A 54 14.98 -7.80 5.11
N ASP A 55 15.83 -8.20 6.04
CA ASP A 55 17.06 -8.94 5.78
C ASP A 55 17.21 -10.10 6.77
N ARG A 56 18.11 -11.04 6.50
CA ARG A 56 18.39 -12.16 7.42
C ARG A 56 19.35 -11.69 8.50
N CYS A 57 18.97 -11.89 9.75
CA CYS A 57 19.84 -11.62 10.88
C CYS A 57 21.05 -12.58 10.84
N PRO A 58 22.30 -12.09 10.90
CA PRO A 58 23.48 -12.96 10.91
C PRO A 58 23.60 -13.77 12.21
N SER A 59 22.98 -13.32 13.31
CA SER A 59 23.05 -13.99 14.61
C SER A 59 22.04 -15.14 14.75
N CYS A 60 20.77 -14.92 14.38
CA CYS A 60 19.71 -15.92 14.55
C CYS A 60 19.13 -16.51 13.25
N GLY A 61 19.52 -16.01 12.07
CA GLY A 61 19.03 -16.48 10.76
C GLY A 61 17.60 -16.05 10.40
N CYS A 62 16.84 -15.46 11.33
CA CYS A 62 15.48 -14.98 11.10
C CYS A 62 15.43 -13.79 10.12
N LYS A 63 14.36 -13.72 9.32
CA LYS A 63 14.09 -12.59 8.41
C LYS A 63 13.49 -11.42 9.19
N ASN A 64 14.33 -10.47 9.58
CA ASN A 64 13.96 -9.32 10.40
C ASN A 64 13.87 -8.06 9.54
N HIS A 65 13.01 -7.11 9.92
CA HIS A 65 13.06 -5.76 9.37
C HIS A 65 14.42 -5.11 9.65
N LEU A 66 14.96 -4.33 8.70
CA LEU A 66 16.36 -3.83 8.71
C LEU A 66 16.80 -2.97 9.91
N ARG A 67 15.94 -2.75 10.90
CA ARG A 67 16.24 -2.04 12.15
C ARG A 67 15.48 -2.63 13.35
N ALA A 68 15.15 -3.91 13.29
CA ALA A 68 14.73 -4.64 14.48
C ALA A 68 15.90 -4.62 15.45
N ARG A 69 15.78 -3.87 16.55
CA ARG A 69 16.63 -4.09 17.71
C ARG A 69 15.99 -5.15 18.57
#